data_AF-A0A524HL33-F1
#
_entry.id   AF-A0A524HL33-F1
#
_cell.length_a   1.000
_cell.length_b   1.000
_cell.length_c   1.000
_cell.angle_alpha   90.00
_cell.angle_beta   90.00
_cell.angle_gamma   90.00
#
_symmetry.space_group_name_H-M   'P 1'
#
loop_
_entity.id
_entity.type
_entity.pdbx_description
1 polymer ?
#
loop_
_entity_poly.entity_id
_entity_poly.type
_entity_poly.pdbx_seq_one_letter_code
_entity_poly.pdbx_strand_id
1 'polypeptide(L)'
;MGRNCSSGSRRFRVLGDWAMGKKSIEMVAGIKNGQLKEYKALHAESNKGARNLLREIRSRKLPKKIKRVGKVIGIKEDRLEEYKSLHAGTNPGVRDLLSEVNIQKFSIYVTQFPDVKYYLFSYYEYTGEDYQADMAKLDAEPRIKKWLEMCDAMQISLRKESGWKVMDPVYYND
;
A
#
# COMPACT_ATOMS: atom_id res chain seq x y z
N MET A 1 -54.90 11.87 18.83
CA MET A 1 -54.23 13.18 18.95
C MET A 1 -52.79 12.92 19.35
N GLY A 2 -51.72 13.35 18.67
CA GLY A 2 -51.57 14.43 17.71
C GLY A 2 -50.58 15.46 18.27
N ARG A 3 -49.34 15.47 17.76
CA ARG A 3 -48.35 16.57 17.56
C ARG A 3 -46.91 16.03 17.68
N ASN A 4 -46.21 15.85 16.56
CA ASN A 4 -45.33 16.80 15.83
C ASN A 4 -43.86 16.61 16.25
N CYS A 5 -43.02 15.98 15.42
CA CYS A 5 -42.21 16.57 14.33
C CYS A 5 -41.15 17.57 14.82
N SER A 6 -39.87 17.19 14.72
CA SER A 6 -38.89 17.88 13.86
C SER A 6 -37.54 17.15 13.80
N SER A 7 -37.11 16.93 12.57
CA SER A 7 -35.78 16.57 12.07
C SER A 7 -34.61 17.34 12.70
N GLY A 8 -33.45 16.68 12.85
CA GLY A 8 -32.20 17.37 13.21
C GLY A 8 -30.96 16.48 13.22
N SER A 9 -30.27 16.45 12.08
CA SER A 9 -28.89 15.98 11.84
C SER A 9 -27.91 16.17 13.01
N ARG A 10 -27.14 15.12 13.35
CA ARG A 10 -25.85 15.26 14.07
C ARG A 10 -24.71 14.74 13.20
N ARG A 11 -24.33 15.57 12.23
CA ARG A 11 -23.02 15.53 11.59
C ARG A 11 -21.95 15.96 12.59
N PHE A 12 -20.85 15.21 12.59
CA PHE A 12 -19.52 15.50 13.09
C PHE A 12 -19.23 16.99 13.32
N ARG A 13 -18.95 17.35 14.57
CA ARG A 13 -18.37 18.63 14.96
C ARG A 13 -16.86 18.54 14.74
N VAL A 14 -16.40 18.91 13.55
CA VAL A 14 -14.97 19.18 13.29
C VAL A 14 -14.79 20.70 13.36
N LEU A 15 -13.91 21.10 14.28
CA LEU A 15 -13.09 22.31 14.29
C LEU A 15 -13.19 23.16 13.00
N GLY A 16 -13.85 24.31 13.10
CA GLY A 16 -14.03 25.18 11.95
C GLY A 16 -14.60 26.55 12.31
N ASP A 17 -13.99 27.26 13.25
CA ASP A 17 -14.21 28.70 13.45
C ASP A 17 -12.87 29.44 13.47
N TRP A 18 -12.19 29.43 12.33
CA TRP A 18 -11.12 30.37 11.98
C TRP A 18 -11.67 31.38 10.98
N ALA A 19 -12.64 32.17 11.44
CA ALA A 19 -13.18 33.31 10.71
C ALA A 19 -13.69 34.39 11.67
N MET A 20 -12.93 34.68 12.74
CA MET A 20 -13.03 35.98 13.40
C MET A 20 -12.05 36.93 12.74
N GLY A 21 -12.62 37.94 12.08
CA GLY A 21 -11.94 38.80 11.13
C GLY A 21 -10.77 39.58 11.69
N LYS A 22 -10.02 40.17 10.77
CA LYS A 22 -8.92 41.14 10.99
C LYS A 22 -9.32 42.41 11.78
N LYS A 23 -10.48 42.43 12.45
CA LYS A 23 -11.00 43.53 13.27
C LYS A 23 -11.33 43.06 14.69
N SER A 24 -10.34 42.70 15.50
CA SER A 24 -10.56 42.59 16.97
C SER A 24 -9.31 42.50 17.85
N ILE A 25 -8.08 42.54 17.32
CA ILE A 25 -6.88 42.51 18.20
C ILE A 25 -6.68 43.83 18.96
N GLU A 26 -7.21 44.94 18.47
CA GLU A 26 -7.15 46.23 19.19
C GLU A 26 -8.10 46.29 20.40
N MET A 27 -9.02 45.33 20.56
CA MET A 27 -10.08 45.40 21.59
C MET A 27 -9.92 44.42 22.77
N VAL A 28 -8.96 43.47 22.76
CA VAL A 28 -8.95 42.38 23.75
C VAL A 28 -8.01 42.58 24.95
N ALA A 29 -7.13 43.57 24.96
CA ALA A 29 -6.46 43.95 26.21
C ALA A 29 -5.87 45.34 26.04
N GLY A 30 -5.86 46.15 27.10
CA GLY A 30 -5.18 47.46 27.17
C GLY A 30 -3.65 47.35 27.03
N ILE A 31 -3.21 46.85 25.88
CA ILE A 31 -1.83 46.57 25.52
C ILE A 31 -1.27 47.87 24.93
N LYS A 32 -0.33 48.50 25.64
CA LYS A 32 0.38 49.69 25.14
C LYS A 32 1.11 49.33 23.84
N ASN A 33 1.28 50.29 22.91
CA ASN A 33 1.84 50.07 21.56
C ASN A 33 3.15 49.24 21.49
N GLY A 34 3.96 49.23 22.55
CA GLY A 34 5.16 48.36 22.66
C GLY A 34 4.85 46.88 22.86
N GLN A 35 3.83 46.55 23.65
CA GLN A 35 3.43 45.18 23.98
C GLN A 35 2.70 44.48 22.82
N LEU A 36 2.11 45.24 21.88
CA LEU A 36 1.47 44.68 20.68
C LEU A 36 2.50 44.13 19.67
N LYS A 37 3.69 44.74 19.60
CA LYS A 37 4.79 44.24 18.76
C LYS A 37 5.33 42.92 19.31
N GLU A 38 5.51 42.85 20.62
CA GLU A 38 5.97 41.65 21.32
C GLU A 38 4.96 40.50 21.21
N TYR A 39 3.67 40.78 21.43
CA TYR A 39 2.58 39.81 21.19
C TYR A 39 2.57 39.30 19.75
N LYS A 40 2.65 40.18 18.75
CA LYS A 40 2.67 39.79 17.32
C LYS A 40 3.90 38.96 16.99
N ALA A 41 5.06 39.26 17.56
CA ALA A 41 6.29 38.50 17.36
C ALA A 41 6.17 37.09 17.98
N LEU A 42 5.73 36.99 19.24
CA LEU A 42 5.51 35.71 19.93
C LEU A 42 4.48 34.82 19.21
N HIS A 43 3.37 35.40 18.73
CA HIS A 43 2.38 34.66 17.95
C HIS A 43 2.86 34.27 16.54
N ALA A 44 3.69 35.10 15.89
CA ALA A 44 4.29 34.76 14.61
C ALA A 44 5.31 33.61 14.74
N GLU A 45 6.11 33.61 15.80
CA GLU A 45 7.05 32.53 16.12
C GLU A 45 6.34 31.22 16.47
N SER A 46 5.31 31.27 17.31
CA SER A 46 4.47 30.11 17.64
C SER A 46 3.81 29.50 16.39
N ASN A 47 3.26 30.34 15.50
CA ASN A 47 2.67 29.89 14.24
C ASN A 47 3.71 29.34 13.25
N LYS A 48 4.94 29.87 13.25
CA LYS A 48 6.06 29.35 12.45
C LYS A 48 6.48 27.96 12.96
N GLY A 49 6.56 27.77 14.27
CA GLY A 49 6.81 26.47 14.91
C GLY A 49 5.77 25.42 14.53
N ALA A 50 4.48 25.76 14.63
CA ALA A 50 3.38 24.85 14.25
C ALA A 50 3.40 24.51 12.75
N ARG A 51 3.69 25.48 11.87
CA ARG A 51 3.82 25.25 10.43
C ARG A 51 5.01 24.37 10.08
N ASN A 52 6.14 24.56 10.77
CA ASN A 52 7.33 23.72 10.59
C ASN A 52 7.07 22.29 11.07
N LEU A 53 6.42 22.10 12.23
CA LEU A 53 6.03 20.78 12.73
C LEU A 53 5.06 20.07 11.78
N LEU A 54 4.06 20.78 11.24
CA LEU A 54 3.13 20.22 10.25
C LEU A 54 3.84 19.85 8.93
N ARG A 55 4.81 20.66 8.50
CA ARG A 55 5.67 20.34 7.34
C ARG A 55 6.51 19.10 7.64
N GLU A 56 7.07 18.98 8.84
CA GLU A 56 7.89 17.85 9.26
C GLU A 56 7.06 16.56 9.32
N ILE A 57 5.88 16.60 9.97
CA ILE A 57 4.93 15.48 10.03
C ILE A 57 4.46 15.06 8.63
N ARG A 58 4.17 16.02 7.73
CA ARG A 58 3.82 15.71 6.32
C ARG A 58 5.01 15.18 5.53
N SER A 59 6.24 15.57 5.88
CA SER A 59 7.47 15.10 5.23
C SER A 59 7.96 13.76 5.77
N ARG A 60 7.53 13.37 6.97
CA ARG A 60 7.73 12.03 7.51
C ARG A 60 6.90 11.07 6.68
N LYS A 61 7.55 10.38 5.74
CA LYS A 61 7.02 9.14 5.17
C LYS A 61 6.77 8.19 6.33
N LEU A 62 5.50 7.97 6.68
CA LEU A 62 5.14 6.85 7.53
C LEU A 62 5.71 5.57 6.88
N PRO A 63 6.24 4.63 7.66
CA PRO A 63 6.75 3.38 7.10
C PRO A 63 5.66 2.75 6.24
N LYS A 64 5.96 2.55 4.96
CA LYS A 64 5.02 1.95 4.01
C LYS A 64 4.69 0.56 4.54
N LYS A 65 3.42 0.25 4.75
CA LYS A 65 3.01 -1.07 5.24
C LYS A 65 3.28 -2.09 4.13
N ILE A 66 4.38 -2.83 4.25
CA ILE A 66 4.76 -3.84 3.26
C ILE A 66 3.97 -5.12 3.54
N LYS A 67 3.31 -5.66 2.51
CA LYS A 67 2.67 -6.97 2.55
C LYS A 67 3.59 -8.00 1.90
N ARG A 68 4.06 -8.97 2.67
CA ARG A 68 4.89 -10.09 2.19
C ARG A 68 4.00 -11.26 1.81
N VAL A 69 4.21 -11.84 0.63
CA VAL A 69 3.40 -12.95 0.14
C VAL A 69 4.30 -14.08 -0.28
N GLY A 70 4.16 -15.21 0.42
CA GLY A 70 4.75 -16.49 0.04
C GLY A 70 3.69 -17.38 -0.63
N LYS A 71 4.05 -18.03 -1.74
CA LYS A 71 3.19 -19.03 -2.39
C LYS A 71 3.97 -20.27 -2.81
N VAL A 72 3.27 -21.39 -2.96
CA VAL A 72 3.82 -22.66 -3.43
C VAL A 72 2.95 -23.27 -4.53
N ILE A 73 3.58 -23.90 -5.51
CA ILE A 73 2.93 -24.71 -6.55
C ILE A 73 3.84 -25.87 -6.96
N GLY A 74 3.28 -26.95 -7.49
CA GLY A 74 4.08 -28.00 -8.15
C GLY A 74 4.50 -27.59 -9.56
N ILE A 75 5.52 -28.26 -10.10
CA ILE A 75 5.94 -28.13 -11.49
C ILE A 75 6.25 -29.49 -12.09
N LYS A 76 5.94 -29.67 -13.38
CA LYS A 76 6.27 -30.88 -14.12
C LYS A 76 7.78 -30.96 -14.35
N GLU A 77 8.38 -32.09 -14.00
CA GLU A 77 9.82 -32.32 -14.09
C GLU A 77 10.34 -32.13 -15.52
N ASP A 78 9.62 -32.64 -16.51
CA ASP A 78 9.94 -32.56 -17.94
C ASP A 78 9.81 -31.14 -18.52
N ARG A 79 9.32 -30.17 -17.74
CA ARG A 79 9.15 -28.76 -18.15
C ARG A 79 10.02 -27.80 -17.34
N LEU A 80 10.88 -28.29 -16.44
CA LEU A 80 11.71 -27.46 -15.56
C LEU A 80 12.63 -26.51 -16.32
N GLU A 81 13.34 -27.02 -17.33
CA GLU A 81 14.28 -26.20 -18.10
C GLU A 81 13.55 -25.14 -18.92
N GLU A 82 12.41 -25.49 -19.53
CA GLU A 82 11.56 -24.54 -20.23
C GLU A 82 11.06 -23.43 -19.28
N TYR A 83 10.64 -23.79 -18.07
CA TYR A 83 10.20 -22.81 -17.07
C TYR A 83 11.33 -21.86 -16.66
N LYS A 84 12.55 -22.37 -16.47
CA LYS A 84 13.74 -21.56 -16.16
C LYS A 84 14.08 -20.63 -17.31
N SER A 85 14.07 -21.12 -18.55
CA SER A 85 14.32 -20.29 -19.73
C SER A 85 13.26 -19.20 -19.90
N LEU A 86 11.98 -19.53 -19.67
CA LEU A 86 10.89 -18.55 -19.71
C LEU A 86 11.12 -17.44 -18.69
N HIS A 87 11.56 -17.76 -17.48
CA HIS A 87 11.81 -16.81 -16.39
C HIS A 87 13.22 -16.21 -16.38
N ALA A 88 14.08 -16.54 -17.36
CA ALA A 88 15.43 -16.02 -17.44
C ALA A 88 15.43 -14.49 -17.53
N GLY A 89 16.48 -13.84 -17.01
CA GLY A 89 16.62 -12.38 -17.03
C GLY A 89 16.67 -11.80 -18.45
N THR A 90 17.04 -12.60 -19.44
CA THR A 90 17.09 -12.22 -20.86
C THR A 90 15.71 -12.15 -21.52
N ASN A 91 14.70 -12.81 -20.96
CA ASN A 91 13.31 -12.67 -21.40
C ASN A 91 12.60 -11.68 -20.47
N PRO A 92 12.28 -10.44 -20.88
CA PRO A 92 11.68 -9.44 -19.98
C PRO A 92 10.27 -9.82 -19.50
N GLY A 93 9.53 -10.63 -20.27
CA GLY A 93 8.20 -11.13 -19.89
C GLY A 93 7.22 -10.02 -19.53
N VAL A 94 6.68 -10.09 -18.32
CA VAL A 94 5.68 -9.17 -17.75
C VAL A 94 6.19 -8.40 -16.53
N ARG A 95 7.51 -8.22 -16.40
CA ARG A 95 8.13 -7.61 -15.20
C ARG A 95 7.78 -6.13 -15.01
N ASP A 96 7.54 -5.42 -16.10
CA ASP A 96 7.05 -4.04 -16.10
C ASP A 96 5.72 -3.93 -15.34
N LEU A 97 4.78 -4.81 -15.65
CA LEU A 97 3.44 -4.85 -15.06
C LEU A 97 3.45 -5.10 -13.56
N LEU A 98 4.35 -5.96 -13.07
CA LEU A 98 4.51 -6.20 -11.63
C LEU A 98 4.89 -4.91 -10.88
N SER A 99 5.76 -4.10 -11.48
CA SER A 99 6.20 -2.84 -10.89
C SER A 99 5.08 -1.80 -10.88
N GLU A 100 4.26 -1.76 -11.94
CA GLU A 100 3.09 -0.88 -12.04
C GLU A 100 2.05 -1.14 -10.93
N VAL A 101 1.92 -2.40 -10.49
CA VAL A 101 1.00 -2.80 -9.42
C VAL A 101 1.67 -2.98 -8.06
N ASN A 102 2.80 -2.29 -7.86
CA ASN A 102 3.52 -2.22 -6.58
C ASN A 102 4.07 -3.55 -6.04
N ILE A 103 4.23 -4.57 -6.88
CA ILE A 103 4.93 -5.82 -6.54
C ILE A 103 6.44 -5.61 -6.73
N GLN A 104 7.22 -5.91 -5.69
CA GLN A 104 8.67 -5.75 -5.67
C GLN A 104 9.33 -6.98 -5.05
N LYS A 105 10.65 -7.09 -5.24
CA LYS A 105 11.47 -8.18 -4.67
C LYS A 105 10.90 -9.58 -4.99
N PHE A 106 10.29 -9.71 -6.17
CA PHE A 106 9.68 -10.96 -6.59
C PHE A 106 10.76 -11.99 -6.95
N SER A 107 10.72 -13.14 -6.31
CA SER A 107 11.63 -14.26 -6.53
C SER A 107 10.85 -15.56 -6.60
N ILE A 108 11.32 -16.49 -7.44
CA ILE A 108 10.78 -17.84 -7.55
C ILE A 108 11.95 -18.81 -7.37
N TYR A 109 11.84 -19.67 -6.36
CA TYR A 109 12.78 -20.74 -6.04
C TYR A 109 12.19 -22.07 -6.53
N VAL A 110 13.05 -23.03 -6.85
CA VAL A 110 12.65 -24.40 -7.18
C VAL A 110 13.39 -25.38 -6.28
N THR A 111 12.72 -26.42 -5.83
CA THR A 111 13.33 -27.53 -5.08
C THR A 111 12.58 -28.83 -5.34
N GLN A 112 13.19 -29.95 -4.96
CA GLN A 112 12.56 -31.26 -4.95
C GLN A 112 12.31 -31.69 -3.51
N PHE A 113 11.16 -32.30 -3.24
CA PHE A 113 10.82 -32.85 -1.93
C PHE A 113 10.99 -34.38 -1.86
N PRO A 114 10.90 -35.01 -0.67
CA PRO A 114 11.05 -36.46 -0.52
C PRO A 114 10.05 -37.31 -1.33
N ASP A 115 8.94 -36.72 -1.78
CA ASP A 115 7.98 -37.34 -2.69
C ASP A 115 8.45 -37.34 -4.16
N VAL A 116 9.73 -37.03 -4.39
CA VAL A 116 10.45 -36.87 -5.66
C VAL A 116 9.88 -35.84 -6.62
N LYS A 117 8.87 -35.06 -6.20
CA LYS A 117 8.26 -34.02 -7.05
C LYS A 117 8.97 -32.70 -6.89
N TYR A 118 8.91 -31.90 -7.94
CA TYR A 118 9.44 -30.54 -7.97
C TYR A 118 8.36 -29.52 -7.60
N TYR A 119 8.78 -28.53 -6.83
CA TYR A 119 7.93 -27.46 -6.33
C TYR A 119 8.60 -26.12 -6.53
N LEU A 120 7.78 -25.13 -6.85
CA LEU A 120 8.18 -23.73 -6.92
C LEU A 120 7.68 -23.00 -5.69
N PHE A 121 8.55 -22.15 -5.13
CA PHE A 121 8.22 -21.23 -4.05
C PHE A 121 8.38 -19.80 -4.53
N SER A 122 7.32 -19.02 -4.48
CA SER A 122 7.34 -17.62 -4.86
C SER A 122 7.31 -16.73 -3.62
N TYR A 123 8.11 -15.68 -3.60
CA TYR A 123 8.08 -14.63 -2.59
C TYR A 123 8.05 -13.27 -3.27
N TYR A 124 7.16 -12.37 -2.83
CA TYR A 124 7.23 -10.96 -3.20
C TYR A 124 6.76 -10.03 -2.08
N GLU A 125 7.08 -8.76 -2.26
CA GLU A 125 6.68 -7.66 -1.41
C GLU A 125 5.72 -6.76 -2.17
N TYR A 126 4.49 -6.68 -1.69
CA TYR A 126 3.54 -5.67 -2.16
C TYR A 126 3.68 -4.42 -1.31
N THR A 127 3.85 -3.28 -1.97
CA THR A 127 4.05 -2.01 -1.28
C THR A 127 2.94 -1.00 -1.56
N GLY A 128 1.91 -1.33 -2.33
CA GLY A 128 0.85 -0.37 -2.68
C GLY A 128 -0.17 -0.14 -1.55
N GLU A 129 -1.19 0.64 -1.85
CA GLU A 129 -2.23 1.03 -0.87
C GLU A 129 -3.51 0.18 -0.98
N ASP A 130 -3.80 -0.37 -2.16
CA ASP A 130 -4.97 -1.21 -2.44
C ASP A 130 -4.58 -2.49 -3.19
N TYR A 131 -4.32 -3.54 -2.41
CA TYR A 131 -3.90 -4.83 -2.95
C TYR A 131 -4.95 -5.43 -3.89
N GLN A 132 -6.24 -5.30 -3.58
CA GLN A 132 -7.29 -5.92 -4.38
C GLN A 132 -7.43 -5.22 -5.73
N ALA A 133 -7.43 -3.89 -5.75
CA ALA A 133 -7.48 -3.13 -6.99
C ALA A 133 -6.24 -3.41 -7.86
N ASP A 134 -5.06 -3.50 -7.27
CA ASP A 134 -3.83 -3.77 -8.00
C ASP A 134 -3.77 -5.19 -8.58
N MET A 135 -4.24 -6.21 -7.85
CA MET A 135 -4.34 -7.57 -8.42
C MET A 135 -5.41 -7.63 -9.52
N ALA A 136 -6.55 -6.95 -9.36
CA ALA A 136 -7.59 -6.91 -10.38
C ALA A 136 -7.10 -6.26 -11.71
N LYS A 137 -6.21 -5.26 -11.63
CA LYS A 137 -5.54 -4.69 -12.83
C LYS A 137 -4.68 -5.72 -13.54
N LEU A 138 -3.88 -6.51 -12.81
CA LEU A 138 -3.10 -7.60 -13.41
C LEU A 138 -4.00 -8.65 -14.06
N ASP A 139 -5.06 -9.08 -13.38
CA ASP A 139 -5.99 -10.09 -13.90
C ASP A 139 -6.71 -9.63 -15.17
N ALA A 140 -6.92 -8.33 -15.34
CA ALA A 140 -7.52 -7.75 -16.54
C ALA A 140 -6.54 -7.67 -17.73
N GLU A 141 -5.23 -7.62 -17.48
CA GLU A 141 -4.19 -7.35 -18.49
C GLU A 141 -3.98 -8.54 -19.45
N PRO A 142 -4.17 -8.35 -20.78
CA PRO A 142 -4.01 -9.44 -21.75
C PRO A 142 -2.61 -10.07 -21.79
N ARG A 143 -1.54 -9.29 -21.55
CA ARG A 143 -0.17 -9.84 -21.48
C ARG A 143 0.00 -10.78 -20.29
N ILE A 144 -0.62 -10.49 -19.15
CA ILE A 144 -0.63 -11.39 -17.98
C ILE A 144 -1.35 -12.69 -18.32
N LYS A 145 -2.52 -12.62 -18.96
CA LYS A 145 -3.27 -13.83 -19.34
C LYS A 145 -2.45 -14.77 -20.23
N LYS A 146 -1.84 -14.24 -21.29
CA LYS A 146 -0.96 -15.02 -22.19
C LYS A 146 0.26 -15.59 -21.46
N TRP A 147 0.86 -14.81 -20.56
CA TRP A 147 1.98 -15.26 -19.74
C TRP A 147 1.59 -16.43 -18.83
N LEU A 148 0.44 -16.30 -18.16
CA LEU A 148 -0.10 -17.33 -17.27
C LEU A 148 -0.47 -18.60 -18.03
N GLU A 149 -1.09 -18.51 -19.21
CA GLU A 149 -1.38 -19.67 -20.05
C GLU A 149 -0.14 -20.54 -20.32
N MET A 150 1.00 -19.90 -20.62
CA MET A 150 2.28 -20.62 -20.80
C MET A 150 2.77 -21.25 -19.49
N CYS A 151 2.66 -20.53 -18.38
CA CYS A 151 3.12 -21.00 -17.07
C CYS A 151 2.26 -22.16 -16.54
N ASP A 152 0.94 -22.03 -16.65
CA ASP A 152 -0.05 -22.99 -16.16
C ASP A 152 0.11 -24.34 -16.85
N ALA A 153 0.48 -24.36 -18.13
CA ALA A 153 0.77 -25.59 -18.87
C ALA A 153 1.93 -26.41 -18.26
N MET A 154 2.84 -25.77 -17.53
CA MET A 154 4.01 -26.39 -16.88
C MET A 154 3.78 -26.68 -15.39
N GLN A 155 2.82 -25.99 -14.76
CA GLN A 155 2.59 -26.03 -13.32
C GLN A 155 1.56 -27.10 -12.91
N ILE A 156 1.63 -27.51 -11.65
CA ILE A 156 0.73 -28.51 -11.06
C ILE A 156 0.14 -27.91 -9.78
N SER A 157 -1.16 -27.65 -9.79
CA SER A 157 -1.85 -27.16 -8.59
C SER A 157 -1.80 -28.19 -7.46
N LEU A 158 -1.65 -27.71 -6.21
CA LEU A 158 -1.73 -28.58 -5.05
C LEU A 158 -3.18 -29.05 -4.85
N ARG A 159 -3.37 -30.25 -4.29
CA ARG A 159 -4.72 -30.84 -4.12
C ARG A 159 -5.64 -29.86 -3.38
N LYS A 160 -6.82 -29.60 -3.97
CA LYS A 160 -7.89 -28.68 -3.52
C LYS A 160 -7.66 -27.18 -3.82
N GLU A 161 -6.56 -26.81 -4.48
CA GLU A 161 -6.28 -25.42 -4.87
C GLU A 161 -6.44 -25.23 -6.37
N SER A 162 -6.78 -24.00 -6.79
CA SER A 162 -6.69 -23.55 -8.18
C SER A 162 -5.47 -22.64 -8.34
N GLY A 163 -4.37 -23.17 -8.87
CA GLY A 163 -3.11 -22.44 -9.05
C GLY A 163 -2.22 -22.42 -7.81
N TRP A 164 -1.55 -21.29 -7.60
CA TRP A 164 -0.59 -21.10 -6.51
C TRP A 164 -1.27 -21.02 -5.15
N LYS A 165 -0.86 -21.89 -4.22
CA LYS A 165 -1.34 -21.87 -2.83
C LYS A 165 -0.61 -20.80 -2.03
N VAL A 166 -1.34 -19.91 -1.35
CA VAL A 166 -0.76 -18.94 -0.41
C VAL A 166 -0.31 -19.66 0.87
N MET A 167 0.87 -19.30 1.38
CA MET A 167 1.43 -19.83 2.63
C MET A 167 1.28 -18.82 3.76
N ASP A 168 1.06 -19.32 4.98
CA ASP A 168 0.96 -18.47 6.17
C ASP A 168 2.35 -17.98 6.62
N PRO A 169 2.57 -16.66 6.72
CA PRO A 169 3.81 -16.14 7.27
C PRO A 169 3.83 -16.35 8.78
N VAL A 170 4.81 -17.11 9.28
CA VAL A 170 4.95 -17.40 10.71
C VAL A 170 5.95 -16.49 11.42
N TYR A 171 6.89 -15.91 10.69
CA TYR A 171 7.95 -15.06 11.22
C TYR A 171 8.49 -14.13 10.13
N TYR A 172 8.97 -12.96 10.56
CA TYR A 172 9.77 -12.06 9.76
C TYR A 172 10.63 -11.20 10.71
N ASN A 173 11.83 -10.87 10.26
CA ASN A 173 12.73 -9.94 10.92
C ASN A 173 13.14 -8.87 9.91
N ASP A 174 13.10 -7.61 10.31
CA ASP A 174 13.60 -6.49 9.52
C ASP A 174 15.12 -6.52 9.30
#